data_AF-A0AAU0HBT6-F1
#
_entry.id   AF-A0AAU0HBT6-F1
#
_cell.length_a   1.000
_cell.length_b   1.000
_cell.length_c   1.000
_cell.angle_alpha   90.00
_cell.angle_beta   90.00
_cell.angle_gamma   90.00
#
_symmetry.space_group_name_H-M   'P 1'
#
loop_
_entity.id
_entity.type
_entity.pdbx_description
1 polymer ?
#
loop_
_entity_poly.entity_id
_entity_poly.type
_entity_poly.pdbx_seq_one_letter_code
_entity_poly.pdbx_strand_id
1 'polypeptide(L)'
;MTEKGMAEDVDVVPVTEDGIPTVVNGQELTDLQIQALREARIRRDNEAAGTRPAEVGGADRTTDPTRYGDWEKAGRAIDFS
;
A
#
# COMPACT_ATOMS: atom_id res chain seq x y z
N MET A 1 -38.42 4.19 -26.12
CA MET A 1 -37.37 3.53 -25.31
C MET A 1 -36.17 4.43 -25.36
N THR A 2 -35.98 5.23 -24.31
CA THR A 2 -34.83 6.13 -24.21
C THR A 2 -33.87 5.45 -23.26
N GLU A 3 -32.88 4.76 -23.80
CA GLU A 3 -31.78 4.22 -23.00
C GLU A 3 -30.92 5.40 -22.57
N LYS A 4 -31.17 5.87 -21.35
CA LYS A 4 -30.28 6.77 -20.63
C LYS A 4 -29.00 5.98 -20.35
N GLY A 5 -28.02 6.11 -21.23
CA GLY A 5 -26.68 5.60 -21.03
C GLY A 5 -26.13 6.15 -19.72
N MET A 6 -26.04 5.26 -18.75
CA MET A 6 -25.41 5.51 -17.46
C MET A 6 -23.91 5.48 -17.73
N ALA A 7 -23.36 6.61 -18.16
CA ALA A 7 -21.92 6.81 -18.17
C ALA A 7 -21.50 6.75 -16.71
N GLU A 8 -20.88 5.64 -16.33
CA GLU A 8 -20.17 5.54 -15.06
C GLU A 8 -19.13 6.66 -15.07
N ASP A 9 -19.28 7.64 -14.18
CA ASP A 9 -18.20 8.56 -13.80
C ASP A 9 -17.11 7.69 -13.16
N VAL A 10 -16.31 7.03 -14.00
CA VAL A 10 -15.08 6.39 -13.57
C VAL A 10 -14.19 7.56 -13.18
N ASP A 11 -14.03 7.80 -11.88
CA ASP A 11 -13.07 8.77 -11.35
C ASP A 11 -11.67 8.38 -11.84
N VAL A 12 -11.30 8.88 -13.02
CA VAL A 12 -9.99 8.62 -13.61
C VAL A 12 -8.99 9.35 -12.74
N VAL A 13 -8.29 8.57 -11.90
CA VAL A 13 -7.23 9.10 -11.05
C VAL A 13 -6.17 9.71 -11.96
N PRO A 14 -5.77 10.98 -11.75
CA PRO A 14 -4.70 11.58 -12.53
C PRO A 14 -3.40 10.80 -12.29
N VAL A 15 -2.71 10.48 -13.39
CA VAL A 15 -1.48 9.69 -13.41
C VAL A 15 -0.39 10.41 -14.20
N THR A 16 0.87 10.17 -13.85
CA THR A 16 2.03 10.55 -14.67
C THR A 16 2.09 9.74 -15.97
N GLU A 17 2.94 10.15 -16.90
CA GLU A 17 3.16 9.45 -18.19
C GLU A 17 3.53 7.98 -18.03
N ASP A 18 4.25 7.67 -16.96
CA ASP A 18 4.73 6.35 -16.55
C ASP A 18 3.76 5.63 -15.61
N GLY A 19 2.54 6.16 -15.44
CA GLY A 19 1.42 5.50 -14.76
C GLY A 19 1.50 5.53 -13.23
N ILE A 20 2.26 6.46 -12.64
CA ILE A 20 2.27 6.68 -11.20
C ILE A 20 1.11 7.63 -10.86
N PRO A 21 0.24 7.31 -9.88
CA PRO A 21 -0.84 8.22 -9.49
C PRO A 21 -0.26 9.53 -8.94
N THR A 22 -0.85 10.67 -9.30
CA THR A 22 -0.53 11.96 -8.69
C THR A 22 -1.43 12.26 -7.50
N VAL A 23 -2.61 11.62 -7.43
CA VAL A 23 -3.55 11.76 -6.30
C VAL A 23 -3.86 10.40 -5.71
N VAL A 24 -3.82 10.29 -4.38
CA VAL A 24 -4.22 9.09 -3.64
C VAL A 24 -5.13 9.50 -2.49
N ASN A 25 -6.32 8.88 -2.39
CA ASN A 25 -7.32 9.20 -1.36
C ASN A 25 -7.67 10.71 -1.28
N GLY A 26 -7.73 11.38 -2.42
CA GLY A 26 -8.00 12.83 -2.49
C GLY A 26 -6.84 13.71 -2.01
N GLN A 27 -5.63 13.17 -1.87
CA GLN A 27 -4.42 13.91 -1.53
C GLN A 27 -3.45 13.91 -2.72
N GLU A 28 -2.99 15.10 -3.12
CA GLU A 28 -1.92 15.28 -4.09
C GLU A 28 -0.59 14.78 -3.53
N LEU A 29 0.12 13.99 -4.32
CA LEU A 29 1.44 13.49 -3.97
C LEU A 29 2.51 14.53 -4.30
N THR A 30 3.47 14.65 -3.40
CA THR A 30 4.72 15.38 -3.64
C THR A 30 5.59 14.64 -4.64
N ASP A 31 6.50 15.36 -5.29
CA ASP A 31 7.49 14.79 -6.22
C ASP A 31 8.31 13.67 -5.57
N LEU A 32 8.65 13.80 -4.28
CA LEU A 32 9.37 12.79 -3.53
C LEU A 32 8.55 11.49 -3.37
N GLN A 33 7.24 11.61 -3.12
CA GLN A 33 6.36 10.46 -3.01
C GLN A 33 6.19 9.75 -4.37
N ILE A 34 6.02 10.52 -5.45
CA ILE A 34 5.96 9.98 -6.82
C ILE A 34 7.26 9.23 -7.16
N GLN A 35 8.42 9.81 -6.84
CA GLN A 35 9.71 9.17 -7.07
C GLN A 35 9.88 7.88 -6.24
N ALA A 36 9.45 7.88 -4.97
CA ALA A 36 9.48 6.68 -4.14
C ALA A 36 8.60 5.55 -4.70
N LEU A 37 7.41 5.88 -5.23
CA LEU A 37 6.53 4.92 -5.91
C LEU A 37 7.18 4.36 -7.18
N ARG A 38 7.83 5.22 -7.97
CA ARG A 38 8.56 4.82 -9.18
C ARG A 38 9.69 3.83 -8.86
N GLU A 39 10.50 4.11 -7.83
CA GLU A 39 11.54 3.17 -7.39
C GLU A 39 10.96 1.85 -6.90
N ALA A 40 9.88 1.88 -6.11
CA ALA A 40 9.23 0.66 -5.63
C ALA A 40 8.72 -0.20 -6.79
N ARG A 41 8.19 0.41 -7.85
CA ARG A 41 7.79 -0.31 -9.07
C ARG A 41 8.98 -0.98 -9.74
N ILE A 42 10.08 -0.23 -9.95
CA ILE A 42 11.31 -0.78 -10.54
C ILE A 42 11.84 -1.96 -9.71
N ARG A 43 11.78 -1.89 -8.37
CA ARG A 43 12.17 -3.01 -7.50
C ARG A 43 11.28 -4.24 -7.71
N ARG A 44 9.96 -4.07 -7.78
CA ARG A 44 9.03 -5.19 -8.04
C ARG A 44 9.25 -5.82 -9.41
N ASP A 45 9.51 -5.00 -10.42
CA ASP A 45 9.75 -5.49 -11.79
C ASP A 45 11.07 -6.26 -11.91
N ASN A 46 12.08 -5.87 -11.10
CA ASN A 46 13.39 -6.55 -11.03
C ASN A 46 13.40 -7.76 -10.07
N GLU A 47 12.47 -7.83 -9.11
CA GLU A 47 12.32 -8.98 -8.24
C GLU A 47 11.70 -10.14 -9.05
N ALA A 48 12.39 -11.29 -9.08
CA ALA A 48 11.79 -12.49 -9.62
C ALA A 48 10.53 -12.82 -8.81
N ALA A 49 9.37 -12.84 -9.48
CA ALA A 49 8.10 -13.25 -8.90
C ALA A 49 8.10 -14.75 -8.57
N GLY A 50 8.83 -15.12 -7.52
CA GLY A 50 8.77 -16.45 -6.95
C GLY A 50 7.43 -16.62 -6.26
N THR A 51 6.74 -17.73 -6.54
CA THR A 51 5.57 -18.15 -5.78
C THR A 51 5.98 -18.31 -4.32
N ARG A 52 5.65 -17.31 -3.50
CA ARG A 52 5.79 -17.42 -2.06
C ARG A 52 4.73 -18.41 -1.59
N PRO A 53 5.07 -19.45 -0.81
CA PRO A 53 4.07 -20.33 -0.26
C PRO A 53 3.06 -19.51 0.54
N ALA A 54 1.78 -19.87 0.45
CA ALA A 54 0.77 -19.25 1.29
C ALA A 54 1.17 -19.43 2.75
N GLU A 55 1.07 -18.36 3.53
CA GLU A 55 1.31 -18.42 4.95
C GLU A 55 0.22 -19.28 5.60
N VAL A 56 0.63 -20.34 6.31
CA VAL A 56 -0.26 -21.24 7.05
C VAL A 56 0.07 -21.10 8.52
N GLY A 57 -0.89 -20.68 9.35
CA GLY A 57 -0.71 -20.51 10.80
C GLY A 57 -0.33 -19.10 11.25
N GLY A 58 -0.21 -18.13 10.33
CA GLY A 58 0.21 -16.76 10.63
C GLY A 58 1.67 -16.68 11.08
N ALA A 59 2.16 -15.46 11.29
CA ALA A 59 3.49 -15.26 11.83
C ALA A 59 3.53 -15.98 13.19
N ASP A 60 4.50 -16.88 13.37
CA ASP A 60 4.75 -17.42 14.70
C ASP A 60 4.87 -16.22 15.65
N ARG A 61 4.10 -16.24 16.74
CA ARG A 61 4.08 -15.16 17.76
C ARG A 61 5.50 -14.83 18.27
N THR A 62 6.48 -15.68 17.94
CA THR A 62 7.90 -15.56 18.24
C THR A 62 8.66 -14.48 17.46
N THR A 63 8.12 -13.90 16.37
CA THR A 63 8.60 -12.57 15.93
C THR A 63 8.03 -11.53 16.89
N ASP A 64 8.49 -11.64 18.12
CA ASP A 64 8.08 -10.80 19.24
C ASP A 64 8.64 -9.40 18.98
N PRO A 65 7.81 -8.43 18.60
CA PRO A 65 8.26 -7.05 18.39
C PRO A 65 8.65 -6.39 19.70
N THR A 66 8.26 -6.98 20.84
CA THR A 66 8.70 -6.60 22.18
C THR A 66 10.21 -6.88 22.38
N ARG A 67 10.86 -7.66 21.48
CA ARG A 67 12.34 -7.82 21.45
C ARG A 67 13.09 -6.61 20.89
N TYR A 68 12.41 -5.66 20.23
CA TYR A 68 13.04 -4.49 19.59
C TYR A 68 12.66 -3.14 20.22
N GLY A 69 12.03 -3.12 21.39
CA GLY A 69 11.84 -1.91 22.20
C GLY A 69 10.40 -1.40 22.24
N ASP A 70 9.82 -1.52 23.43
CA ASP A 70 8.57 -0.95 23.97
C ASP A 70 7.36 -0.79 23.04
N TRP A 71 6.55 -1.85 23.00
CA TRP A 71 5.10 -1.73 22.81
C TRP A 71 4.38 -1.24 24.07
N GLU A 72 5.13 -0.82 25.10
CA GLU A 72 4.60 -0.24 26.33
C GLU A 72 4.53 1.27 26.24
N LYS A 73 3.35 1.82 26.53
CA LYS A 73 3.21 3.22 26.95
C LYS A 73 2.75 3.21 28.40
N ALA A 74 3.61 3.67 29.31
CA ALA A 74 3.34 3.69 30.76
C ALA A 74 2.94 2.31 31.33
N GLY A 75 3.67 1.25 30.93
CA GLY A 75 3.48 -0.11 31.46
C GLY A 75 2.22 -0.82 30.95
N ARG A 76 1.65 -0.39 29.81
CA ARG A 76 0.52 -1.05 29.15
C ARG A 76 0.87 -1.34 27.69
N ALA A 77 0.72 -2.60 27.31
CA ALA A 77 0.74 -3.01 25.91
C ALA A 77 -0.50 -2.43 25.21
N ILE A 78 -0.26 -1.65 24.16
CA ILE A 78 -1.33 -1.07 23.34
C ILE A 78 -1.35 -1.79 22.00
N ASP A 79 -2.49 -2.39 21.67
CA ASP A 79 -2.70 -3.18 20.48
C ASP A 79 -3.97 -2.67 19.77
N PHE A 80 -3.79 -1.72 18.84
CA PHE A 80 -4.80 -1.16 17.94
C PHE A 80 -6.03 -0.48 18.58
N SER A 81 -6.71 0.39 17.82
CA SER A 81 -8.04 0.95 18.15
C SER A 81 -9.07 0.33 17.23
#